data_AF-A0A1C6FI54-F1
#
_entry.id   AF-A0A1C6FI54-F1
#
_cell.length_a   1.000
_cell.length_b   1.000
_cell.length_c   1.000
_cell.angle_alpha   90.00
_cell.angle_beta   90.00
_cell.angle_gamma   90.00
#
_symmetry.space_group_name_H-M   'P 1'
#
loop_
_entity.id
_entity.type
_entity.pdbx_description
1 polymer ?
#
loop_
_entity_poly.entity_id
_entity_poly.type
_entity_poly.pdbx_seq_one_letter_code
_entity_poly.pdbx_strand_id
1 'polypeptide(L)'
;MKIRIMEPMQEVKQKKKRVCAYARVSTDNQKQEESLENQTASYERLIRGNPEYEFAGVYADQGISGYCESRPQFQKMLDAARAGKLDLIITKSISRFARNTVTVLKFARELKELGVGIFFEEQNINTLSGDGEMMLAVLASFAQEESRSASENNKWSIRKKFERGEAQVNTARFLGYGKAENGGLAINQKEAAVVRLVFGLTVQGVGSSRIANLLNFLGAETVMGGDWHDGTIRQMVSNEKYKGDCHLQKTYTPPGKRGKTIKNDGAVQSYYVEDNHPAIVSRELWEQAQEEVKGRYRRNDRGQKRTKDPLSGMLVCPLCGKNLRRHTEYKGTITWVCGTRMDKGVAKCKGIRVADEQVKKRGITEPTVVEEVERNGKKYYCYTSKAEWDRGGRTEGRGSETEDGGILQGINRPRRTVIKL
;
A
#
# COMPACT_ATOMS: atom_id res chain seq x y z
N MET A 1 -39.04 37.33 26.04
CA MET A 1 -38.62 37.00 24.66
C MET A 1 -39.75 37.43 23.72
N LYS A 2 -39.55 38.43 22.86
CA LYS A 2 -40.59 38.90 21.93
C LYS A 2 -40.41 38.20 20.58
N ILE A 3 -41.26 37.23 20.29
CA ILE A 3 -41.27 36.54 18.99
C ILE A 3 -42.13 37.39 18.05
N ARG A 4 -41.54 37.86 16.95
CA ARG A 4 -42.28 38.46 15.83
C ARG A 4 -42.59 37.35 14.84
N ILE A 5 -43.88 37.11 14.59
CA ILE A 5 -44.34 36.26 13.51
C ILE A 5 -44.13 37.06 12.23
N MET A 6 -43.21 36.59 11.38
CA MET A 6 -43.04 37.11 10.03
C MET A 6 -44.01 36.36 9.13
N GLU A 7 -44.83 37.09 8.38
CA GLU A 7 -45.67 36.48 7.34
C GLU A 7 -44.78 35.90 6.24
N PRO A 8 -45.07 34.69 5.73
CA PRO A 8 -44.30 34.11 4.64
C PRO A 8 -44.39 35.02 3.41
N MET A 9 -43.24 35.31 2.80
CA MET A 9 -43.18 36.03 1.52
C MET A 9 -44.09 35.36 0.49
N GLN A 10 -44.85 36.19 -0.24
CA GLN A 10 -45.79 35.81 -1.29
C GLN A 10 -45.28 34.69 -2.21
N GLU A 11 -46.21 33.79 -2.59
CA GLU A 11 -46.00 32.65 -3.47
C GLU A 11 -45.01 32.96 -4.61
N VAL A 12 -43.80 32.42 -4.47
CA VAL A 12 -42.83 32.36 -5.55
C VAL A 12 -43.51 31.57 -6.66
N LYS A 13 -43.86 32.21 -7.78
CA LYS A 13 -44.37 31.54 -8.99
C LYS A 13 -43.55 30.27 -9.18
N GLN A 14 -44.17 29.11 -9.00
CA GLN A 14 -43.49 27.82 -9.05
C GLN A 14 -42.72 27.74 -10.38
N LYS A 15 -41.39 27.78 -10.28
CA LYS A 15 -40.52 27.66 -11.45
C LYS A 15 -40.79 26.27 -12.04
N LYS A 16 -41.20 26.22 -13.31
CA LYS A 16 -41.45 24.95 -13.99
C LYS A 16 -40.22 24.06 -13.87
N LYS A 17 -40.42 22.79 -13.55
CA LYS A 17 -39.34 21.81 -13.43
C LYS A 17 -38.86 21.44 -14.83
N ARG A 18 -37.56 21.52 -15.09
CA ARG A 18 -36.97 21.10 -16.37
C ARG A 18 -36.90 19.59 -16.41
N VAL A 19 -37.76 18.98 -17.22
CA VAL A 19 -37.95 17.54 -17.25
C VAL A 19 -37.46 16.97 -18.58
N CYS A 20 -36.64 15.94 -18.52
CA CYS A 20 -36.32 15.13 -19.68
C CYS A 20 -36.82 13.69 -19.51
N ALA A 21 -36.94 12.96 -20.61
CA ALA A 21 -37.18 11.51 -20.56
C ALA A 21 -35.95 10.74 -21.06
N TYR A 22 -35.76 9.54 -20.52
CA TYR A 22 -34.75 8.59 -20.98
C TYR A 22 -35.41 7.29 -21.44
N ALA A 23 -35.09 6.87 -22.67
CA ALA A 23 -35.63 5.67 -23.29
C ALA A 23 -34.53 4.73 -23.79
N ARG A 24 -34.77 3.42 -23.70
CA ARG A 24 -33.84 2.38 -24.17
C ARG A 24 -34.59 1.22 -24.82
N VAL A 25 -34.28 0.97 -26.09
CA VAL A 25 -34.82 -0.15 -26.88
C VAL A 25 -33.77 -1.24 -27.11
N SER A 26 -34.20 -2.50 -27.13
CA SER A 26 -33.35 -3.68 -27.38
C SER A 26 -33.45 -4.11 -28.84
N THR A 27 -32.31 -4.44 -29.45
CA THR A 27 -32.07 -4.53 -30.90
C THR A 27 -32.65 -5.75 -31.64
N ASP A 28 -33.70 -6.42 -31.15
CA ASP A 28 -34.08 -7.73 -31.69
C ASP A 28 -35.15 -7.73 -32.80
N ASN A 29 -35.55 -6.58 -33.39
CA ASN A 29 -36.39 -6.59 -34.61
C ASN A 29 -36.52 -5.24 -35.32
N GLN A 30 -36.57 -5.24 -36.67
CA GLN A 30 -36.80 -4.07 -37.54
C GLN A 30 -38.16 -3.37 -37.32
N LYS A 31 -39.14 -4.03 -36.67
CA LYS A 31 -40.44 -3.43 -36.29
C LYS A 31 -40.35 -2.39 -35.14
N GLN A 32 -39.15 -2.01 -34.69
CA GLN A 32 -38.97 -1.17 -33.49
C GLN A 32 -38.46 0.26 -33.74
N GLU A 33 -38.14 0.66 -34.98
CA GLU A 33 -37.87 2.08 -35.27
C GLU A 33 -39.12 2.94 -35.00
N GLU A 34 -40.30 2.46 -35.43
CA GLU A 34 -41.60 3.03 -35.03
C GLU A 34 -41.79 3.01 -33.50
N SER A 35 -41.20 2.06 -32.77
CA SER A 35 -41.32 1.99 -31.31
C SER A 35 -40.54 3.10 -30.59
N LEU A 36 -39.39 3.53 -31.11
CA LEU A 36 -38.62 4.61 -30.49
C LEU A 36 -39.25 5.98 -30.74
N GLU A 37 -39.70 6.23 -31.97
CA GLU A 37 -40.39 7.48 -32.33
C GLU A 37 -41.69 7.60 -31.54
N ASN A 38 -42.46 6.51 -31.44
CA ASN A 38 -43.68 6.46 -30.63
C ASN A 38 -43.39 6.64 -29.13
N GLN A 39 -42.30 6.05 -28.60
CA GLN A 39 -41.88 6.27 -27.20
C GLN A 39 -41.48 7.73 -26.96
N THR A 40 -40.73 8.33 -27.89
CA THR A 40 -40.27 9.72 -27.81
C THR A 40 -41.45 10.68 -27.85
N ALA A 41 -42.39 10.49 -28.77
CA ALA A 41 -43.62 11.27 -28.88
C ALA A 41 -44.52 11.10 -27.65
N SER A 42 -44.59 9.88 -27.09
CA SER A 42 -45.32 9.60 -25.86
C SER A 42 -44.73 10.38 -24.67
N TYR A 43 -43.41 10.37 -24.50
CA TYR A 43 -42.75 11.13 -23.45
C TYR A 43 -42.85 12.63 -23.63
N GLU A 44 -42.74 13.13 -24.86
CA GLU A 44 -42.92 14.54 -25.15
C GLU A 44 -44.34 15.00 -24.81
N ARG A 45 -45.37 14.22 -25.18
CA ARG A 45 -46.76 14.51 -24.82
C ARG A 45 -46.99 14.47 -23.31
N LEU A 46 -46.41 13.48 -22.62
CA LEU A 46 -46.51 13.33 -21.18
C LEU A 46 -45.89 14.53 -20.45
N ILE A 47 -44.72 15.01 -20.90
CA ILE A 47 -44.03 16.14 -20.27
C ILE A 47 -44.76 17.45 -20.59
N ARG A 48 -45.09 17.71 -21.86
CA ARG A 48 -45.78 18.95 -22.28
C ARG A 48 -47.21 19.04 -21.75
N GLY A 49 -47.85 17.90 -21.46
CA GLY A 49 -49.20 17.84 -20.90
C GLY A 49 -49.27 18.27 -19.44
N ASN A 50 -48.15 18.38 -18.72
CA ASN A 50 -48.13 18.84 -17.33
C ASN A 50 -47.75 20.34 -17.27
N PRO A 51 -48.62 21.22 -16.74
CA PRO A 51 -48.34 22.66 -16.66
C PRO A 51 -47.13 23.02 -15.77
N GLU A 52 -46.74 22.13 -14.85
CA GLU A 52 -45.60 22.30 -13.95
C GLU A 52 -44.25 21.94 -14.60
N TYR A 53 -44.26 21.35 -15.79
CA TYR A 53 -43.05 20.86 -16.46
C TYR A 53 -42.61 21.76 -17.63
N GLU A 54 -41.29 21.85 -17.79
CA GLU A 54 -40.62 22.42 -18.95
C GLU A 54 -39.90 21.29 -19.68
N PHE A 55 -40.21 21.09 -20.96
CA PHE A 55 -39.62 20.01 -21.75
C PHE A 55 -38.15 20.28 -22.07
N ALA A 56 -37.26 19.44 -21.56
CA ALA A 56 -35.81 19.53 -21.72
C ALA A 56 -35.23 18.45 -22.67
N GLY A 57 -36.08 17.79 -23.44
CA GLY A 57 -35.70 16.79 -24.46
C GLY A 57 -35.91 15.34 -24.04
N VAL A 58 -35.71 14.43 -25.00
CA VAL A 58 -35.72 12.99 -24.80
C VAL A 58 -34.37 12.42 -25.21
N TYR A 59 -33.74 11.67 -24.30
CA TYR A 59 -32.47 10.99 -24.52
C TYR A 59 -32.74 9.52 -24.77
N ALA A 60 -32.44 9.03 -25.97
CA ALA A 60 -32.82 7.69 -26.39
C ALA A 60 -31.62 6.90 -26.94
N ASP A 61 -31.35 5.74 -26.35
CA ASP A 61 -30.24 4.84 -26.76
C ASP A 61 -30.81 3.60 -27.49
N GLN A 62 -30.38 3.38 -28.74
CA GLN A 62 -30.71 2.21 -29.57
C GLN A 62 -29.54 1.22 -29.65
N GLY A 63 -29.82 -0.07 -29.79
CA GLY A 63 -28.81 -1.02 -30.27
C GLY A 63 -27.75 -1.48 -29.27
N ILE A 64 -27.79 -1.01 -28.03
CA ILE A 64 -26.65 -1.14 -27.12
C ILE A 64 -26.71 -2.42 -26.30
N SER A 65 -25.98 -3.42 -26.80
CA SER A 65 -25.60 -4.64 -26.08
C SER A 65 -24.66 -4.29 -24.91
N GLY A 66 -25.27 -3.96 -23.78
CA GLY A 66 -24.89 -4.50 -22.47
C GLY A 66 -23.59 -4.18 -21.78
N TYR A 67 -22.65 -3.49 -22.40
CA TYR A 67 -21.47 -2.98 -21.71
C TYR A 67 -21.65 -1.50 -21.38
N CYS A 68 -21.24 -1.07 -20.18
CA CYS A 68 -21.52 0.26 -19.62
C CYS A 68 -20.91 1.45 -20.40
N GLU A 69 -20.23 1.24 -21.52
CA GLU A 69 -19.46 2.29 -22.22
C GLU A 69 -20.08 2.76 -23.54
N SER A 70 -21.09 2.06 -24.06
CA SER A 70 -21.69 2.39 -25.36
C SER A 70 -23.00 3.17 -25.27
N ARG A 71 -23.24 3.99 -24.23
CA ARG A 71 -24.50 4.76 -24.05
C ARG A 71 -24.32 6.27 -24.18
N PRO A 72 -24.18 6.81 -25.40
CA PRO A 72 -23.90 8.21 -25.62
C PRO A 72 -25.05 9.12 -25.15
N GLN A 73 -26.33 8.73 -25.31
CA GLN A 73 -27.43 9.61 -24.93
C GLN A 73 -27.67 9.61 -23.43
N PHE A 74 -27.52 8.45 -22.76
CA PHE A 74 -27.50 8.39 -21.30
C PHE A 74 -26.40 9.29 -20.71
N GLN A 75 -25.19 9.27 -21.27
CA GLN A 75 -24.09 10.12 -20.77
C GLN A 75 -24.37 11.60 -21.01
N LYS A 76 -24.87 11.99 -22.20
CA LYS A 76 -25.30 13.36 -22.49
C LYS A 76 -26.37 13.86 -21.53
N MET A 77 -27.34 13.01 -21.18
CA MET A 77 -28.37 13.33 -20.19
C MET A 77 -27.75 13.60 -18.81
N LEU A 78 -26.83 12.74 -18.36
CA LEU A 78 -26.15 12.93 -17.07
C LEU A 78 -25.32 14.22 -17.07
N ASP A 79 -24.64 14.54 -18.17
CA ASP A 79 -23.86 15.78 -18.27
C ASP A 79 -24.77 17.02 -18.31
N ALA A 80 -25.95 16.93 -18.92
CA ALA A 80 -26.97 17.98 -18.84
C ALA A 80 -27.49 18.17 -17.40
N ALA A 81 -27.68 17.09 -16.65
CA ALA A 81 -28.06 17.14 -15.25
C ALA A 81 -26.95 17.77 -14.39
N ARG A 82 -25.68 17.39 -14.59
CA ARG A 82 -24.51 17.98 -13.93
C ARG A 82 -24.32 19.46 -14.24
N ALA A 83 -24.65 19.89 -15.46
CA ALA A 83 -24.68 21.29 -15.85
C ALA A 83 -25.88 22.06 -15.26
N GLY A 84 -26.69 21.41 -14.42
CA GLY A 84 -27.87 22.01 -13.80
C GLY A 84 -28.95 22.38 -14.79
N LYS A 85 -29.05 21.69 -15.94
CA LYS A 85 -30.07 21.94 -16.99
C LYS A 85 -31.35 21.11 -16.80
N LEU A 86 -31.35 20.16 -15.87
CA LEU A 86 -32.43 19.22 -15.60
C LEU A 86 -32.77 19.22 -14.12
N ASP A 87 -34.05 19.08 -13.79
CA ASP A 87 -34.56 18.95 -12.43
C ASP A 87 -35.25 17.58 -12.20
N LEU A 88 -35.74 16.95 -13.27
CA LEU A 88 -36.38 15.62 -13.22
C LEU A 88 -36.07 14.80 -14.48
N ILE A 89 -35.79 13.52 -14.29
CA ILE A 89 -35.59 12.53 -15.36
C ILE A 89 -36.71 11.51 -15.26
N ILE A 90 -37.49 11.33 -16.33
CA ILE A 90 -38.53 10.31 -16.42
C ILE A 90 -37.99 9.10 -17.19
N THR A 91 -38.18 7.90 -16.65
CA THR A 91 -37.79 6.65 -17.31
C THR A 91 -38.83 5.57 -17.00
N LYS A 92 -39.02 4.64 -17.95
CA LYS A 92 -40.05 3.61 -17.83
C LYS A 92 -39.87 2.75 -16.57
N SER A 93 -38.65 2.31 -16.29
CA SER A 93 -38.34 1.49 -15.10
C SER A 93 -36.87 1.49 -14.73
N ILE A 94 -36.58 0.92 -13.55
CA ILE A 94 -35.22 0.77 -13.02
C ILE A 94 -34.30 0.03 -14.00
N SER A 95 -34.79 -1.06 -14.60
CA SER A 95 -34.03 -1.91 -15.52
C SER A 95 -33.76 -1.22 -16.88
N ARG A 96 -34.57 -0.21 -17.22
CA ARG A 96 -34.36 0.65 -18.40
C ARG A 96 -33.27 1.68 -18.12
N PHE A 97 -33.23 2.22 -16.90
CA PHE A 97 -32.21 3.17 -16.45
C PHE A 97 -30.81 2.52 -16.38
N ALA A 98 -30.62 1.46 -15.59
CA ALA A 98 -29.37 0.71 -15.58
C ALA A 98 -29.57 -0.80 -15.35
N ARG A 99 -28.56 -1.60 -15.73
CA ARG A 99 -28.63 -3.08 -15.67
C ARG A 99 -28.28 -3.65 -14.30
N ASN A 100 -27.31 -3.04 -13.60
CA ASN A 100 -26.92 -3.46 -12.26
C ASN A 100 -27.35 -2.42 -11.23
N THR A 101 -27.77 -2.94 -10.08
CA THR A 101 -28.28 -2.16 -8.96
C THR A 101 -27.27 -1.14 -8.45
N VAL A 102 -25.98 -1.47 -8.50
CA VAL A 102 -24.86 -0.59 -8.13
C VAL A 102 -24.87 0.70 -8.96
N THR A 103 -25.11 0.60 -10.28
CA THR A 103 -25.11 1.78 -11.17
C THR A 103 -26.35 2.63 -10.99
N VAL A 104 -27.52 2.02 -10.81
CA VAL A 104 -28.75 2.75 -10.45
C VAL A 104 -28.51 3.57 -9.18
N LEU A 105 -28.00 2.92 -8.13
CA LEU A 105 -27.74 3.56 -6.85
C LEU A 105 -26.71 4.70 -6.97
N LYS A 106 -25.63 4.48 -7.72
CA LYS A 106 -24.60 5.49 -7.96
C LYS A 106 -25.19 6.76 -8.57
N PHE A 107 -25.88 6.64 -9.71
CA PHE A 107 -26.41 7.79 -10.41
C PHE A 107 -27.60 8.41 -9.68
N ALA A 108 -28.44 7.63 -9.01
CA ALA A 108 -29.54 8.17 -8.21
C ALA A 108 -29.04 9.01 -7.03
N ARG A 109 -27.93 8.62 -6.37
CA ARG A 109 -27.29 9.43 -5.32
C ARG A 109 -26.67 10.70 -5.90
N GLU A 110 -25.89 10.55 -6.97
CA GLU A 110 -25.26 11.68 -7.66
C GLU A 110 -26.29 12.72 -8.11
N LEU A 111 -27.38 12.28 -8.74
CA LEU A 111 -28.45 13.17 -9.21
C LEU A 111 -29.21 13.78 -8.03
N LYS A 112 -29.46 13.04 -6.95
CA LYS A 112 -30.08 13.58 -5.73
C LYS A 112 -29.23 14.68 -5.09
N GLU A 113 -27.91 14.52 -5.04
CA GLU A 113 -26.98 15.56 -4.55
C GLU A 113 -27.03 16.83 -5.42
N LEU A 114 -27.26 16.68 -6.72
CA LEU A 114 -27.46 17.78 -7.67
C LEU A 114 -28.89 18.37 -7.63
N GLY A 115 -29.79 17.82 -6.81
CA GLY A 115 -31.20 18.23 -6.74
C GLY A 115 -32.07 17.71 -7.90
N VAL A 116 -31.58 16.74 -8.67
CA VAL A 116 -32.26 16.13 -9.82
C VAL A 116 -32.92 14.82 -9.42
N GLY A 117 -34.23 14.72 -9.62
CA GLY A 117 -34.99 13.49 -9.36
C GLY A 117 -35.01 12.53 -10.53
N ILE A 118 -35.17 11.24 -10.23
CA ILE A 118 -35.50 10.22 -11.23
C ILE A 118 -36.89 9.69 -10.90
N PHE A 119 -37.79 9.76 -11.86
CA PHE A 119 -39.11 9.17 -11.77
C PHE A 119 -39.18 7.89 -12.59
N PHE A 120 -39.44 6.78 -11.90
CA PHE A 120 -39.61 5.46 -12.49
C PHE A 120 -41.11 5.17 -12.66
N GLU A 121 -41.61 5.14 -13.89
CA GLU A 121 -43.05 5.02 -14.17
C GLU A 121 -43.65 3.69 -13.69
N GLU A 122 -43.02 2.56 -14.01
CA GLU A 122 -43.54 1.23 -13.62
C GLU A 122 -43.56 1.01 -12.11
N GLN A 123 -42.58 1.58 -11.40
CA GLN A 123 -42.52 1.48 -9.94
C GLN A 123 -43.34 2.58 -9.26
N ASN A 124 -43.71 3.63 -10.00
CA ASN A 124 -44.33 4.86 -9.51
C ASN A 124 -43.52 5.52 -8.37
N ILE A 125 -42.19 5.57 -8.52
CA ILE A 125 -41.27 6.08 -7.49
C ILE A 125 -40.47 7.27 -8.01
N ASN A 126 -40.40 8.33 -7.20
CA ASN A 126 -39.49 9.45 -7.40
C ASN A 126 -38.32 9.34 -6.41
N THR A 127 -37.07 9.39 -6.88
CA THR A 127 -35.90 9.29 -6.00
C THR A 127 -35.73 10.45 -5.01
N LEU A 128 -36.46 11.57 -5.20
CA LEU A 128 -36.51 12.68 -4.25
C LEU A 128 -37.61 12.53 -3.18
N SER A 129 -38.52 11.55 -3.30
CA SER A 129 -39.56 11.29 -2.29
C SER A 129 -39.09 10.33 -1.20
N GLY A 130 -39.85 10.22 -0.11
CA GLY A 130 -39.59 9.24 0.96
C GLY A 130 -39.57 7.79 0.46
N ASP A 131 -40.49 7.42 -0.43
CA ASP A 131 -40.51 6.09 -1.07
C ASP A 131 -39.25 5.83 -1.92
N GLY A 132 -38.69 6.90 -2.51
CA GLY A 132 -37.41 6.88 -3.19
C GLY A 132 -36.25 6.50 -2.26
N GLU A 133 -36.25 6.98 -1.02
CA GLU A 133 -35.21 6.62 -0.04
C GLU A 133 -35.27 5.15 0.35
N MET A 134 -36.48 4.62 0.58
CA MET A 134 -36.68 3.19 0.85
C MET A 134 -36.20 2.33 -0.32
N MET A 135 -36.58 2.69 -1.55
CA MET A 135 -36.11 2.01 -2.75
C MET A 135 -34.59 2.03 -2.86
N LEU A 136 -33.94 3.19 -2.66
CA LEU A 136 -32.49 3.30 -2.69
C LEU A 136 -31.82 2.45 -1.59
N ALA A 137 -32.42 2.33 -0.41
CA ALA A 137 -31.94 1.46 0.66
C ALA A 137 -32.01 -0.03 0.26
N VAL A 138 -33.12 -0.47 -0.35
CA VAL A 138 -33.26 -1.85 -0.85
C VAL A 138 -32.24 -2.13 -1.95
N LEU A 139 -32.09 -1.22 -2.91
CA LEU A 139 -31.09 -1.34 -3.97
C LEU A 139 -29.67 -1.39 -3.37
N ALA A 140 -29.37 -0.59 -2.34
CA ALA A 140 -28.09 -0.64 -1.65
C ALA A 140 -27.82 -2.01 -1.01
N SER A 141 -28.82 -2.64 -0.40
CA SER A 141 -28.70 -3.99 0.17
C SER A 141 -28.38 -5.04 -0.90
N PHE A 142 -29.06 -5.01 -2.04
CA PHE A 142 -28.76 -5.92 -3.16
C PHE A 142 -27.36 -5.68 -3.74
N ALA A 143 -26.96 -4.42 -3.93
CA ALA A 143 -25.63 -4.06 -4.40
C ALA A 143 -24.52 -4.56 -3.46
N GLN A 144 -24.75 -4.48 -2.15
CA GLN A 144 -23.83 -5.00 -1.13
C GLN A 144 -23.73 -6.53 -1.20
N GLU A 145 -24.86 -7.23 -1.36
CA GLU A 145 -24.90 -8.68 -1.49
C GLU A 145 -24.20 -9.17 -2.77
N GLU A 146 -24.46 -8.52 -3.90
CA GLU A 146 -23.81 -8.83 -5.18
C GLU A 146 -22.29 -8.64 -5.07
N SER A 147 -21.83 -7.55 -4.45
CA SER A 147 -20.40 -7.32 -4.21
C SER A 147 -19.78 -8.37 -3.29
N ARG A 148 -20.52 -8.82 -2.26
CA ARG A 148 -20.07 -9.88 -1.34
C ARG A 148 -19.96 -11.21 -2.08
N SER A 149 -21.01 -11.60 -2.78
CA SER A 149 -21.07 -12.84 -3.58
C SER A 149 -19.97 -12.89 -4.65
N ALA A 150 -19.75 -11.80 -5.40
CA ALA A 150 -18.66 -11.72 -6.37
C ALA A 150 -17.28 -11.89 -5.72
N SER A 151 -17.06 -11.26 -4.54
CA SER A 151 -15.81 -11.45 -3.80
C SER A 151 -15.65 -12.88 -3.30
N GLU A 152 -16.71 -13.55 -2.89
CA GLU A 152 -16.69 -14.93 -2.40
C GLU A 152 -16.42 -15.91 -3.54
N ASN A 153 -17.07 -15.73 -4.69
CA ASN A 153 -16.85 -16.50 -5.91
C ASN A 153 -15.39 -16.39 -6.40
N ASN A 154 -14.81 -15.18 -6.37
CA ASN A 154 -13.40 -14.99 -6.70
C ASN A 154 -12.48 -15.75 -5.72
N LYS A 155 -12.73 -15.65 -4.41
CA LYS A 155 -11.96 -16.39 -3.40
C LYS A 155 -12.13 -17.90 -3.55
N TRP A 156 -13.33 -18.37 -3.92
CA TRP A 156 -13.62 -19.77 -4.16
C TRP A 156 -12.90 -20.28 -5.39
N SER A 157 -12.93 -19.53 -6.50
CA SER A 157 -12.19 -19.85 -7.73
C SER A 157 -10.69 -19.96 -7.48
N ILE A 158 -10.10 -19.01 -6.74
CA ILE A 158 -8.69 -19.06 -6.35
C ILE A 158 -8.39 -20.29 -5.47
N ARG A 159 -9.25 -20.60 -4.49
CA ARG A 159 -9.10 -21.81 -3.67
C ARG A 159 -9.16 -23.08 -4.50
N LYS A 160 -10.09 -23.16 -5.47
CA LYS A 160 -10.17 -24.29 -6.41
C LYS A 160 -8.93 -24.44 -7.27
N LYS A 161 -8.29 -23.34 -7.68
CA LYS A 161 -6.98 -23.39 -8.36
C LYS A 161 -5.91 -23.96 -7.43
N PHE A 162 -5.89 -23.54 -6.17
CA PHE A 162 -4.94 -24.07 -5.20
C PHE A 162 -5.14 -25.56 -4.91
N GLU A 163 -6.39 -26.03 -4.82
CA GLU A 163 -6.72 -27.45 -4.69
C GLU A 163 -6.21 -28.28 -5.88
N ARG A 164 -6.19 -27.71 -7.09
CA ARG A 164 -5.63 -28.33 -8.30
C ARG A 164 -4.12 -28.16 -8.45
N GLY A 165 -3.45 -27.51 -7.49
CA GLY A 165 -2.02 -27.24 -7.55
C GLY A 165 -1.60 -26.17 -8.57
N GLU A 166 -2.54 -25.38 -9.10
CA GLU A 166 -2.25 -24.33 -10.06
C GLU A 166 -1.66 -23.10 -9.35
N ALA A 167 -0.37 -22.86 -9.55
CA ALA A 167 0.32 -21.71 -9.01
C ALA A 167 0.14 -20.48 -9.91
N GLN A 168 -0.25 -19.35 -9.33
CA GLN A 168 -0.24 -18.04 -10.01
C GLN A 168 0.91 -17.21 -9.45
N VAL A 169 1.99 -17.11 -10.21
CA VAL A 169 3.19 -16.36 -9.83
C VAL A 169 3.30 -15.10 -10.68
N ASN A 170 3.47 -13.96 -10.03
CA ASN A 170 3.70 -12.71 -10.73
C ASN A 170 5.18 -12.62 -11.16
N THR A 171 5.46 -13.02 -12.39
CA THR A 171 6.82 -13.01 -12.98
C THR A 171 7.42 -11.62 -13.03
N ALA A 172 6.62 -10.55 -13.15
CA ALA A 172 7.11 -9.17 -13.15
C ALA A 172 7.70 -8.72 -11.81
N ARG A 173 7.57 -9.53 -10.74
CA ARG A 173 8.16 -9.28 -9.42
C ARG A 173 8.95 -10.48 -8.89
N PHE A 174 9.33 -11.41 -9.75
CA PHE A 174 10.00 -12.64 -9.34
C PHE A 174 11.22 -12.91 -10.23
N LEU A 175 12.42 -12.76 -9.66
CA LEU A 175 13.68 -12.86 -10.39
C LEU A 175 13.92 -14.29 -10.84
N GLY A 176 14.46 -14.46 -12.05
CA GLY A 176 14.87 -15.76 -12.57
C GLY A 176 13.82 -16.42 -13.45
N TYR A 177 12.59 -15.91 -13.47
CA TYR A 177 11.48 -16.51 -14.20
C TYR A 177 10.71 -15.50 -15.07
N GLY A 178 10.49 -15.89 -16.33
CA GLY A 178 9.55 -15.25 -17.26
C GLY A 178 8.24 -16.03 -17.40
N LYS A 179 7.34 -15.51 -18.23
CA LYS A 179 6.12 -16.22 -18.63
C LYS A 179 6.44 -17.18 -19.78
N ALA A 180 6.10 -18.45 -19.61
CA ALA A 180 6.09 -19.42 -20.69
C ALA A 180 4.87 -19.23 -21.61
N GLU A 181 4.91 -19.78 -22.83
CA GLU A 181 3.80 -19.74 -23.78
C GLU A 181 2.53 -20.43 -23.26
N ASN A 182 2.69 -21.48 -22.45
CA ASN A 182 1.59 -22.19 -21.78
C ASN A 182 1.04 -21.46 -20.54
N GLY A 183 1.49 -20.23 -20.27
CA GLY A 183 1.11 -19.46 -19.07
C GLY A 183 1.84 -19.87 -17.78
N GLY A 184 2.73 -20.85 -17.84
CA GLY A 184 3.58 -21.30 -16.72
C GLY A 184 4.84 -20.45 -16.53
N LEU A 185 5.74 -20.91 -15.65
CA LEU A 185 7.03 -20.28 -15.39
C LEU A 185 8.12 -20.83 -16.32
N ALA A 186 8.78 -19.95 -17.07
CA ALA A 186 9.96 -20.27 -17.87
C ALA A 186 11.21 -19.67 -17.22
N ILE A 187 12.33 -20.39 -17.21
CA ILE A 187 13.59 -19.87 -16.65
C ILE A 187 14.17 -18.79 -17.55
N ASN A 188 14.38 -17.59 -17.02
CA ASN A 188 15.20 -16.57 -17.64
C ASN A 188 16.67 -16.84 -17.31
N GLN A 189 17.44 -17.33 -18.26
CA GLN A 189 18.83 -17.78 -18.03
C GLN A 189 19.73 -16.68 -17.47
N LYS A 190 19.56 -15.42 -17.89
CA LYS A 190 20.38 -14.30 -17.39
C LYS A 190 20.13 -14.02 -15.91
N GLU A 191 18.87 -13.96 -15.53
CA GLU A 191 18.47 -13.73 -14.14
C GLU A 191 18.72 -14.96 -13.26
N ALA A 192 18.53 -16.15 -13.81
CA ALA A 192 18.78 -17.42 -13.13
C ALA A 192 20.27 -17.57 -12.75
N ALA A 193 21.19 -17.02 -13.54
CA ALA A 193 22.61 -16.98 -13.17
C ALA A 193 22.84 -16.20 -11.86
N VAL A 194 22.15 -15.08 -11.66
CA VAL A 194 22.20 -14.29 -10.41
C VAL A 194 21.65 -15.11 -9.25
N VAL A 195 20.51 -15.78 -9.45
CA VAL A 195 19.92 -16.65 -8.43
C VAL A 195 20.90 -17.77 -8.03
N ARG A 196 21.47 -18.49 -9.00
CA ARG A 196 22.45 -19.56 -8.73
C ARG A 196 23.67 -19.04 -7.99
N LEU A 197 24.18 -17.86 -8.35
CA LEU A 197 25.27 -17.19 -7.64
C LEU A 197 24.92 -16.91 -6.18
N VAL A 198 23.73 -16.38 -5.90
CA VAL A 198 23.26 -16.09 -4.54
C VAL A 198 23.20 -17.36 -3.69
N PHE A 199 22.65 -18.45 -4.22
CA PHE A 199 22.60 -19.74 -3.51
C PHE A 199 24.01 -20.31 -3.28
N GLY A 200 24.88 -20.30 -4.29
CA GLY A 200 26.27 -20.77 -4.15
C GLY A 200 27.06 -20.00 -3.09
N LEU A 201 26.99 -18.67 -3.08
CA LEU A 201 27.63 -17.83 -2.06
C LEU A 201 27.06 -18.07 -0.67
N THR A 202 25.76 -18.37 -0.58
CA THR A 202 25.12 -18.68 0.70
C THR A 202 25.67 -19.98 1.30
N VAL A 203 25.80 -21.03 0.48
CA VAL A 203 26.40 -22.32 0.87
C VAL A 203 27.86 -22.15 1.27
N GLN A 204 28.60 -21.24 0.62
CA GLN A 204 29.98 -20.90 1.01
C GLN A 204 30.10 -20.08 2.31
N GLY A 205 29.00 -19.80 3.02
CA GLY A 205 29.05 -19.07 4.29
C GLY A 205 29.04 -17.54 4.15
N VAL A 206 28.85 -16.98 2.95
CA VAL A 206 28.80 -15.52 2.74
C VAL A 206 27.49 -14.92 3.27
N GLY A 207 27.59 -13.86 4.08
CA GLY A 207 26.46 -13.13 4.68
C GLY A 207 25.51 -12.49 3.65
N SER A 208 24.20 -12.52 3.89
CA SER A 208 23.19 -11.89 3.01
C SER A 208 23.48 -10.40 2.73
N SER A 209 23.95 -9.64 3.72
CA SER A 209 24.38 -8.25 3.52
C SER A 209 25.61 -8.13 2.61
N ARG A 210 26.57 -9.05 2.70
CA ARG A 210 27.76 -9.07 1.84
C ARG A 210 27.40 -9.46 0.41
N ILE A 211 26.48 -10.42 0.25
CA ILE A 211 25.94 -10.81 -1.06
C ILE A 211 25.23 -9.63 -1.72
N ALA A 212 24.37 -8.91 -0.98
CA ALA A 212 23.70 -7.72 -1.51
C ALA A 212 24.70 -6.64 -1.97
N ASN A 213 25.71 -6.33 -1.14
CA ASN A 213 26.75 -5.37 -1.51
C ASN A 213 27.56 -5.82 -2.74
N LEU A 214 27.85 -7.12 -2.85
CA LEU A 214 28.54 -7.67 -4.02
C LEU A 214 27.71 -7.51 -5.29
N LEU A 215 26.41 -7.83 -5.24
CA LEU A 215 25.52 -7.68 -6.41
C LEU A 215 25.39 -6.21 -6.84
N ASN A 216 25.28 -5.28 -5.88
CA ASN A 216 25.28 -3.85 -6.17
C ASN A 216 26.61 -3.38 -6.78
N PHE A 217 27.74 -3.89 -6.27
CA PHE A 217 29.06 -3.59 -6.82
C PHE A 217 29.24 -4.11 -8.25
N LEU A 218 28.67 -5.28 -8.56
CA LEU A 218 28.67 -5.85 -9.90
C LEU A 218 27.68 -5.17 -10.86
N GLY A 219 26.88 -4.21 -10.38
CA GLY A 219 25.85 -3.55 -11.18
C GLY A 219 24.68 -4.47 -11.56
N ALA A 220 24.46 -5.56 -10.82
CA ALA A 220 23.33 -6.44 -11.05
C ALA A 220 22.05 -5.79 -10.54
N GLU A 221 21.06 -5.59 -11.42
CA GLU A 221 19.78 -5.00 -11.05
C GLU A 221 18.82 -6.03 -10.42
N THR A 222 17.96 -5.57 -9.52
CA THR A 222 16.79 -6.35 -9.09
C THR A 222 15.70 -6.34 -10.17
N VAL A 223 14.69 -7.20 -10.06
CA VAL A 223 13.55 -7.28 -11.03
C VAL A 223 12.88 -5.93 -11.29
N MET A 224 12.88 -5.04 -10.28
CA MET A 224 12.26 -3.72 -10.37
C MET A 224 13.30 -2.59 -10.57
N GLY A 225 14.54 -2.90 -10.94
CA GLY A 225 15.57 -1.91 -11.26
C GLY A 225 16.16 -1.16 -10.05
N GLY A 226 16.06 -1.71 -8.83
CA GLY A 226 16.60 -1.10 -7.61
C GLY A 226 17.79 -1.86 -7.01
N ASP A 227 18.39 -1.27 -5.96
CA ASP A 227 19.50 -1.85 -5.20
C ASP A 227 19.12 -3.14 -4.46
N TRP A 228 20.09 -4.03 -4.32
CA TRP A 228 20.01 -5.20 -3.46
C TRP A 228 20.13 -4.82 -1.99
N HIS A 229 19.28 -5.45 -1.18
CA HIS A 229 19.27 -5.34 0.26
C HIS A 229 19.33 -6.72 0.91
N ASP A 230 19.86 -6.77 2.14
CA ASP A 230 19.96 -7.99 2.93
C ASP A 230 18.61 -8.74 3.06
N GLY A 231 17.52 -8.01 3.26
CA GLY A 231 16.17 -8.58 3.35
C GLY A 231 15.73 -9.28 2.06
N THR A 232 16.06 -8.71 0.90
CA THR A 232 15.76 -9.29 -0.42
C THR A 232 16.49 -10.63 -0.60
N ILE A 233 17.77 -10.68 -0.24
CA ILE A 233 18.56 -11.92 -0.30
C ILE A 233 17.99 -12.99 0.63
N ARG A 234 17.62 -12.62 1.86
CA ARG A 234 17.00 -13.58 2.81
C ARG A 234 15.69 -14.15 2.28
N GLN A 235 14.81 -13.29 1.75
CA GLN A 235 13.55 -13.73 1.15
C GLN A 235 13.80 -14.65 -0.05
N MET A 236 14.76 -14.30 -0.91
CA MET A 236 15.15 -15.11 -2.06
C MET A 236 15.61 -16.51 -1.66
N VAL A 237 16.58 -16.61 -0.74
CA VAL A 237 17.11 -17.90 -0.28
C VAL A 237 16.03 -18.76 0.37
N SER A 238 15.08 -18.16 1.10
CA SER A 238 14.00 -18.90 1.77
C SER A 238 12.86 -19.36 0.85
N ASN A 239 12.83 -18.91 -0.41
CA ASN A 239 11.70 -19.16 -1.31
C ASN A 239 11.85 -20.52 -1.99
N GLU A 240 10.91 -21.43 -1.71
CA GLU A 240 10.84 -22.79 -2.26
C GLU A 240 10.69 -22.82 -3.78
N LYS A 241 10.19 -21.74 -4.39
CA LYS A 241 10.01 -21.65 -5.84
C LYS A 241 11.31 -21.81 -6.61
N TYR A 242 12.45 -21.40 -6.04
CA TYR A 242 13.72 -21.57 -6.73
C TYR A 242 14.14 -23.04 -6.90
N LYS A 243 13.63 -23.95 -6.06
CA LYS A 243 13.82 -25.40 -6.21
C LYS A 243 12.68 -26.10 -6.97
N GLY A 244 11.78 -25.35 -7.61
CA GLY A 244 10.67 -25.89 -8.41
C GLY A 244 9.36 -26.12 -7.65
N ASP A 245 9.36 -25.97 -6.33
CA ASP A 245 8.18 -26.22 -5.50
C ASP A 245 7.30 -24.96 -5.36
N CYS A 246 6.04 -25.13 -4.97
CA CYS A 246 5.18 -23.99 -4.68
C CYS A 246 4.30 -24.25 -3.46
N HIS A 247 4.44 -23.41 -2.43
CA HIS A 247 3.51 -23.38 -1.31
C HIS A 247 2.43 -22.33 -1.56
N LEU A 248 1.22 -22.83 -1.82
CA LEU A 248 0.01 -22.08 -2.14
C LEU A 248 -0.74 -21.70 -0.87
N GLN A 249 -1.39 -20.54 -0.90
CA GLN A 249 -2.14 -19.98 0.24
C GLN A 249 -1.30 -19.74 1.51
N LYS A 250 -0.05 -19.30 1.34
CA LYS A 250 0.84 -18.81 2.43
C LYS A 250 0.27 -17.63 3.20
N THR A 251 -0.64 -16.89 2.58
CA THR A 251 -1.24 -15.69 3.13
C THR A 251 -2.70 -15.63 2.75
N TYR A 252 -3.52 -14.99 3.59
CA TYR A 252 -4.93 -14.79 3.32
C TYR A 252 -5.40 -13.45 3.89
N THR A 253 -6.56 -12.99 3.42
CA THR A 253 -7.22 -11.80 3.94
C THR A 253 -8.34 -12.25 4.88
N PRO A 254 -8.24 -11.99 6.20
CA PRO A 254 -9.26 -12.40 7.16
C PRO A 254 -10.61 -11.74 6.90
N PRO A 255 -11.73 -12.38 7.30
CA PRO A 255 -13.04 -11.76 7.29
C PRO A 255 -13.03 -10.40 8.01
N GLY A 256 -13.70 -9.40 7.42
CA GLY A 256 -13.79 -8.04 8.00
C GLY A 256 -12.52 -7.17 7.89
N LYS A 257 -11.37 -7.70 7.45
CA LYS A 257 -10.10 -6.95 7.34
C LYS A 257 -9.73 -6.66 5.89
N ARG A 258 -10.60 -5.91 5.19
CA ARG A 258 -10.38 -5.56 3.77
C ARG A 258 -9.04 -4.82 3.60
N GLY A 259 -8.27 -5.20 2.57
CA GLY A 259 -6.96 -4.62 2.29
C GLY A 259 -5.81 -5.11 3.17
N LYS A 260 -6.05 -5.98 4.15
CA LYS A 260 -5.01 -6.51 5.03
C LYS A 260 -4.80 -8.01 4.83
N THR A 261 -3.67 -8.35 4.22
CA THR A 261 -3.23 -9.73 4.06
C THR A 261 -2.30 -10.11 5.21
N ILE A 262 -2.53 -11.27 5.82
CA ILE A 262 -1.71 -11.81 6.90
C ILE A 262 -1.13 -13.18 6.50
N LYS A 263 -0.07 -13.60 7.19
CA LYS A 263 0.48 -14.95 7.05
C LYS A 263 -0.56 -15.99 7.48
N ASN A 264 -0.62 -17.08 6.74
CA ASN A 264 -1.41 -18.25 7.10
C ASN A 264 -0.56 -19.15 8.00
N ASP A 265 -0.98 -19.28 9.26
CA ASP A 265 -0.40 -20.12 10.30
C ASP A 265 -1.26 -21.37 10.59
N GLY A 266 -2.15 -21.73 9.66
CA GLY A 266 -3.09 -22.84 9.80
C GLY A 266 -4.55 -22.40 9.88
N ALA A 267 -4.82 -21.09 9.90
CA ALA A 267 -6.18 -20.55 9.92
C ALA A 267 -7.01 -20.90 8.66
N VAL A 268 -6.36 -21.16 7.53
CA VAL A 268 -7.00 -21.67 6.31
C VAL A 268 -6.15 -22.77 5.69
N GLN A 269 -6.78 -23.68 4.93
CA GLN A 269 -6.07 -24.73 4.22
C GLN A 269 -4.96 -24.14 3.33
N SER A 270 -3.78 -24.76 3.36
CA SER A 270 -2.68 -24.43 2.43
C SER A 270 -2.23 -25.70 1.70
N TYR A 271 -1.60 -25.54 0.54
CA TYR A 271 -1.25 -26.65 -0.34
C TYR A 271 0.23 -26.53 -0.71
N TYR A 272 0.99 -27.61 -0.57
CA TYR A 272 2.38 -27.69 -1.00
C TYR A 272 2.45 -28.56 -2.25
N VAL A 273 2.96 -27.99 -3.35
CA VAL A 273 3.06 -28.67 -4.64
C VAL A 273 4.53 -28.82 -4.96
N GLU A 274 4.99 -30.06 -5.06
CA GLU A 274 6.36 -30.37 -5.50
C GLU A 274 6.46 -30.35 -7.02
N ASP A 275 7.64 -29.99 -7.54
CA ASP A 275 7.95 -30.01 -8.97
C ASP A 275 6.92 -29.25 -9.84
N ASN A 276 6.40 -28.15 -9.31
CA ASN A 276 5.38 -27.33 -9.94
C ASN A 276 5.88 -26.62 -11.21
N HIS A 277 7.17 -26.31 -11.27
CA HIS A 277 7.79 -25.62 -12.40
C HIS A 277 9.30 -25.92 -12.47
N PRO A 278 9.98 -25.61 -13.59
CA PRO A 278 11.41 -25.85 -13.72
C PRO A 278 12.22 -25.18 -12.60
N ALA A 279 13.05 -25.96 -11.92
CA ALA A 279 13.89 -25.47 -10.82
C ALA A 279 15.10 -24.68 -11.35
N ILE A 280 15.41 -23.54 -10.73
CA ILE A 280 16.66 -22.79 -11.00
C ILE A 280 17.82 -23.38 -10.19
N VAL A 281 17.58 -23.80 -8.96
CA VAL A 281 18.56 -24.48 -8.11
C VAL A 281 18.12 -25.91 -7.84
N SER A 282 19.08 -26.82 -7.71
CA SER A 282 18.75 -28.19 -7.33
C SER A 282 18.21 -28.23 -5.89
N ARG A 283 17.46 -29.28 -5.57
CA ARG A 283 16.90 -29.46 -4.22
C ARG A 283 18.03 -29.55 -3.19
N GLU A 284 19.12 -30.24 -3.51
CA GLU A 284 20.30 -30.37 -2.65
C GLU A 284 20.94 -29.01 -2.37
N LEU A 285 21.14 -28.18 -3.40
CA LEU A 285 21.72 -26.84 -3.24
C LEU A 285 20.81 -25.95 -2.38
N TRP A 286 19.50 -26.04 -2.57
CA TRP A 286 18.53 -25.28 -1.79
C TRP A 286 18.54 -25.70 -0.31
N GLU A 287 18.57 -27.00 -0.04
CA GLU A 287 18.62 -27.57 1.31
C GLU A 287 19.92 -27.22 2.04
N GLN A 288 21.07 -27.31 1.36
CA GLN A 288 22.36 -26.85 1.88
C GLN A 288 22.32 -25.36 2.25
N ALA A 289 21.72 -24.53 1.40
CA ALA A 289 21.57 -23.10 1.69
C ALA A 289 20.68 -22.85 2.92
N GLN A 290 19.59 -23.61 3.10
CA GLN A 290 18.76 -23.52 4.32
C GLN A 290 19.55 -23.92 5.56
N GLU A 291 20.32 -25.02 5.51
CA GLU A 291 21.09 -25.47 6.66
C GLU A 291 22.19 -24.47 7.02
N GLU A 292 22.85 -23.86 6.05
CA GLU A 292 23.79 -22.77 6.33
C GLU A 292 23.13 -21.57 7.01
N VAL A 293 21.95 -21.16 6.54
CA VAL A 293 21.19 -20.06 7.16
C VAL A 293 20.80 -20.42 8.60
N LYS A 294 20.27 -21.63 8.84
CA LYS A 294 19.93 -22.12 10.19
C LYS A 294 21.17 -22.23 11.08
N GLY A 295 22.27 -22.76 10.55
CA GLY A 295 23.53 -22.93 11.25
C GLY A 295 24.15 -21.60 11.66
N ARG A 296 23.99 -20.53 10.87
CA ARG A 296 24.39 -19.17 11.27
C ARG A 296 23.54 -18.64 12.42
N TYR A 297 22.23 -18.88 12.39
CA TYR A 297 21.37 -18.52 13.51
C TYR A 297 21.82 -19.23 14.79
N ARG A 298 22.03 -20.56 14.73
CA ARG A 298 22.55 -21.36 15.86
C ARG A 298 23.93 -20.89 16.36
N ARG A 299 24.86 -20.55 15.45
CA ARG A 299 26.18 -20.00 15.81
C ARG A 299 26.08 -18.66 16.53
N ASN A 300 25.17 -17.80 16.10
CA ASN A 300 24.90 -16.52 16.74
C ASN A 300 24.11 -16.66 18.06
N ASP A 301 23.35 -17.74 18.21
CA ASP A 301 22.51 -18.06 19.38
C ASP A 301 23.27 -18.86 20.46
N ARG A 302 24.60 -19.03 20.35
CA ARG A 302 25.47 -19.65 21.38
C ARG A 302 25.62 -18.76 22.63
N GLY A 303 24.52 -18.42 23.28
CA GLY A 303 24.47 -18.05 24.69
C GLY A 303 24.83 -16.61 25.05
N GLN A 304 25.28 -15.77 24.13
CA GLN A 304 25.31 -14.33 24.40
C GLN A 304 23.93 -13.75 24.11
N LYS A 305 22.99 -13.90 25.06
CA LYS A 305 21.98 -12.86 25.25
C LYS A 305 22.80 -11.58 25.40
N ARG A 306 22.89 -10.79 24.33
CA ARG A 306 23.32 -9.39 24.44
C ARG A 306 22.27 -8.78 25.33
N THR A 307 22.52 -8.73 26.64
CA THR A 307 21.77 -7.89 27.54
C THR A 307 21.85 -6.52 26.89
N LYS A 308 20.72 -6.05 26.36
CA LYS A 308 20.66 -4.71 25.77
C LYS A 308 21.11 -3.81 26.90
N ASP A 309 22.25 -3.16 26.70
CA ASP A 309 22.76 -2.19 27.66
C ASP A 309 21.63 -1.18 27.93
N PRO A 310 21.34 -0.79 29.18
CA PRO A 310 20.23 0.10 29.51
C PRO A 310 20.21 1.41 28.70
N LEU A 311 21.37 1.86 28.23
CA LEU A 311 21.53 3.06 27.40
C LEU A 311 21.24 2.81 25.91
N SER A 312 20.99 1.56 25.51
CA SER A 312 20.69 1.17 24.13
C SER A 312 19.39 1.79 23.67
N GLY A 313 19.50 2.79 22.81
CA GLY A 313 18.35 3.53 22.28
C GLY A 313 18.03 4.82 23.03
N MET A 314 18.73 5.12 24.13
CA MET A 314 18.55 6.38 24.87
C MET A 314 19.36 7.52 24.27
N LEU A 315 20.55 7.25 23.74
CA LEU A 315 21.44 8.31 23.26
C LEU A 315 21.15 8.66 21.79
N VAL A 316 21.03 9.95 21.49
CA VAL A 316 20.63 10.46 20.17
C VAL A 316 21.72 11.35 19.59
N CYS A 317 21.99 11.18 18.30
CA CYS A 317 22.92 12.03 17.56
C CYS A 317 22.26 13.38 17.20
N PRO A 318 22.89 14.53 17.52
CA PRO A 318 22.34 15.86 17.24
C PRO A 318 22.30 16.18 15.75
N LEU A 319 23.15 15.54 14.95
CA LEU A 319 23.30 15.85 13.52
C LEU A 319 22.26 15.15 12.64
N CYS A 320 21.90 13.90 12.96
CA CYS A 320 20.98 13.11 12.13
C CYS A 320 19.74 12.61 12.87
N GLY A 321 19.62 12.89 14.17
CA GLY A 321 18.50 12.46 15.02
C GLY A 321 18.41 10.95 15.24
N LYS A 322 19.33 10.14 14.70
CA LYS A 322 19.38 8.69 14.91
C LYS A 322 20.12 8.33 16.18
N ASN A 323 19.76 7.19 16.75
CA ASN A 323 20.31 6.70 18.00
C ASN A 323 21.78 6.29 17.81
N LEU A 324 22.58 6.54 18.84
CA LEU A 324 23.92 6.00 18.95
C LEU A 324 23.85 4.50 19.25
N ARG A 325 24.79 3.74 18.69
CA ARG A 325 24.93 2.30 18.92
C ARG A 325 26.21 2.03 19.71
N ARG A 326 26.10 1.16 20.69
CA ARG A 326 27.23 0.62 21.46
C ARG A 326 28.14 -0.18 20.53
N HIS A 327 29.42 0.13 20.54
CA HIS A 327 30.44 -0.45 19.70
C HIS A 327 31.69 -0.72 20.50
N THR A 328 32.15 -1.96 20.46
CA THR A 328 33.40 -2.37 21.12
C THR A 328 34.55 -2.13 20.13
N GLU A 329 35.45 -1.21 20.46
CA GLU A 329 36.66 -0.95 19.70
C GLU A 329 37.73 -2.02 19.95
N TYR A 330 38.79 -1.97 19.14
CA TYR A 330 39.96 -2.84 19.27
C TYR A 330 40.60 -2.64 20.66
N LYS A 331 40.84 -3.73 21.40
CA LYS A 331 41.21 -3.81 22.83
C LYS A 331 40.06 -3.74 23.86
N GLY A 332 38.80 -3.79 23.42
CA GLY A 332 37.66 -3.98 24.33
C GLY A 332 37.06 -2.69 24.88
N THR A 333 37.61 -1.52 24.53
CA THR A 333 37.02 -0.22 24.90
C THR A 333 35.65 -0.04 24.27
N ILE A 334 34.67 0.38 25.05
CA ILE A 334 33.29 0.56 24.57
C ILE A 334 33.05 2.03 24.25
N THR A 335 32.54 2.29 23.05
CA THR A 335 32.12 3.62 22.59
C THR A 335 30.71 3.57 22.05
N TRP A 336 30.02 4.71 22.09
CA TRP A 336 28.72 4.92 21.49
C TRP A 336 28.90 5.75 20.22
N VAL A 337 28.50 5.20 19.08
CA VAL A 337 28.75 5.80 17.75
C VAL A 337 27.44 5.99 17.00
N CYS A 338 27.31 7.10 16.26
CA CYS A 338 26.14 7.41 15.44
C CYS A 338 25.79 6.25 14.48
N GLY A 339 24.56 5.75 14.54
CA GLY A 339 24.10 4.65 13.70
C GLY A 339 24.17 4.96 12.20
N THR A 340 23.81 6.19 11.78
CA THR A 340 23.90 6.60 10.38
C THR A 340 25.33 6.58 9.86
N ARG A 341 26.30 7.02 10.68
CA ARG A 341 27.73 6.97 10.33
C ARG A 341 28.22 5.53 10.19
N MET A 342 27.76 4.62 11.06
CA MET A 342 28.14 3.21 10.96
C MET A 342 27.57 2.53 9.73
N ASP A 343 26.30 2.78 9.42
CA ASP A 343 25.60 2.08 8.34
C ASP A 343 25.96 2.67 6.96
N LYS A 344 26.13 4.00 6.87
CA LYS A 344 26.26 4.73 5.58
C LYS A 344 27.54 5.55 5.45
N GLY A 345 28.44 5.48 6.43
CA GLY A 345 29.72 6.18 6.41
C GLY A 345 29.64 7.67 6.77
N VAL A 346 30.83 8.30 6.85
CA VAL A 346 31.01 9.70 7.27
C VAL A 346 30.39 10.69 6.28
N ALA A 347 30.35 10.34 4.99
CA ALA A 347 29.76 11.16 3.95
C ALA A 347 28.27 11.47 4.18
N LYS A 348 27.53 10.57 4.85
CA LYS A 348 26.11 10.79 5.18
C LYS A 348 25.89 11.44 6.53
N CYS A 349 26.78 11.24 7.48
CA CYS A 349 26.73 11.92 8.77
C CYS A 349 28.14 11.93 9.38
N LYS A 350 28.66 13.13 9.70
CA LYS A 350 29.91 13.25 10.47
C LYS A 350 29.81 12.42 11.74
N GLY A 351 28.64 12.43 12.38
CA GLY A 351 28.27 11.59 13.52
C GLY A 351 29.12 11.90 14.76
N ILE A 352 28.56 11.62 15.92
CA ILE A 352 29.30 11.74 17.18
C ILE A 352 29.79 10.36 17.65
N ARG A 353 30.85 10.39 18.46
CA ARG A 353 31.40 9.22 19.17
C ARG A 353 31.70 9.62 20.61
N VAL A 354 31.10 8.95 21.57
CA VAL A 354 31.31 9.21 23.00
C VAL A 354 31.73 7.92 23.72
N ALA A 355 32.65 8.01 24.68
CA ALA A 355 33.11 6.85 25.45
C ALA A 355 32.03 6.39 26.45
N ASP A 356 31.90 5.08 26.65
CA ASP A 356 30.88 4.49 27.55
C ASP A 356 30.97 5.02 28.99
N GLU A 357 32.19 5.24 29.49
CA GLU A 357 32.43 5.78 30.83
C GLU A 357 31.85 7.19 31.02
N GLN A 358 31.90 8.04 29.98
CA GLN A 358 31.39 9.41 30.03
C GLN A 358 29.86 9.42 30.13
N VAL A 359 29.22 8.48 29.44
CA VAL A 359 27.76 8.37 29.41
C VAL A 359 27.24 7.75 30.71
N LYS A 360 27.91 6.71 31.23
CA LYS A 360 27.51 6.04 32.48
C LYS A 360 27.57 6.95 33.69
N LYS A 361 28.58 7.83 33.78
CA LYS A 361 28.70 8.82 34.85
C LYS A 361 27.52 9.79 34.93
N ARG A 362 26.77 9.97 33.84
CA ARG A 362 25.66 10.94 33.76
C ARG A 362 24.32 10.40 34.29
N GLY A 363 24.15 9.09 34.41
CA GLY A 363 22.91 8.49 34.93
C GLY A 363 21.67 8.76 34.06
N ILE A 364 21.79 8.59 32.74
CA ILE A 364 20.72 8.90 31.77
C ILE A 364 19.54 7.95 31.92
N THR A 365 18.35 8.50 32.15
CA THR A 365 17.08 7.77 32.33
C THR A 365 16.08 7.98 31.20
N GLU A 366 16.30 8.97 30.34
CA GLU A 366 15.41 9.33 29.22
C GLU A 366 16.19 9.55 27.92
N PRO A 367 15.52 9.56 26.74
CA PRO A 367 16.18 9.83 25.48
C PRO A 367 16.92 11.18 25.52
N THR A 368 18.22 11.16 25.28
CA THR A 368 19.12 12.31 25.48
C THR A 368 19.97 12.54 24.24
N VAL A 369 19.99 13.76 23.75
CA VAL A 369 20.86 14.22 22.67
C VAL A 369 22.24 14.53 23.24
N VAL A 370 23.28 13.95 22.63
CA VAL A 370 24.67 14.11 23.05
C VAL A 370 25.39 15.01 22.06
N GLU A 371 25.87 16.17 22.50
CA GLU A 371 26.67 17.08 21.68
C GLU A 371 28.15 17.00 22.06
N GLU A 372 29.03 17.09 21.07
CA GLU A 372 30.49 17.14 21.28
C GLU A 372 30.94 18.59 21.16
N VAL A 373 31.54 19.12 22.22
CA VAL A 373 32.06 20.50 22.30
C VAL A 373 33.54 20.44 22.60
N GLU A 374 34.35 21.14 21.81
CA GLU A 374 35.80 21.20 22.01
C GLU A 374 36.16 22.50 22.74
N ARG A 375 36.83 22.40 23.89
CA ARG A 375 37.34 23.55 24.66
C ARG A 375 38.81 23.29 25.01
N ASN A 376 39.69 24.23 24.69
CA ASN A 376 41.14 24.14 24.97
C ASN A 376 41.79 22.82 24.49
N GLY A 377 41.39 22.31 23.32
CA GLY A 377 41.90 21.06 22.75
C GLY A 377 41.43 19.78 23.45
N LYS A 378 40.51 19.88 24.42
CA LYS A 378 39.86 18.75 25.09
C LYS A 378 38.40 18.65 24.66
N LYS A 379 37.93 17.40 24.48
CA LYS A 379 36.55 17.09 24.11
C LYS A 379 35.67 17.01 25.36
N TYR A 380 34.61 17.79 25.36
CA TYR A 380 33.54 17.79 26.34
C TYR A 380 32.24 17.33 25.68
N TYR A 381 31.33 16.75 26.47
CA TYR A 381 30.04 16.29 25.98
C TYR A 381 28.92 16.99 26.74
N CYS A 382 27.99 17.59 26.00
CA CYS A 382 26.76 18.17 26.54
C CYS A 382 25.61 17.17 26.33
N TYR A 383 24.72 17.11 27.31
CA TYR A 383 23.63 16.15 27.36
C TYR A 383 22.31 16.89 27.58
N THR A 384 21.47 16.92 26.57
CA THR A 384 20.15 17.60 26.61
C THR A 384 19.07 16.56 26.41
N SER A 385 18.01 16.58 27.21
CA SER A 385 16.89 15.65 26.98
C SER A 385 16.32 15.86 25.57
N LYS A 386 15.86 14.80 24.92
CA LYS A 386 15.34 14.90 23.56
C LYS A 386 14.11 15.83 23.50
N ALA A 387 13.27 15.79 24.53
CA ALA A 387 12.10 16.65 24.64
C ALA A 387 12.48 18.15 24.76
N GLU A 388 13.57 18.49 25.44
CA GLU A 388 14.09 19.86 25.50
C GLU A 388 14.77 20.27 24.19
N TRP A 389 15.53 19.36 23.59
CA TRP A 389 16.19 19.57 22.31
C TRP A 389 15.20 19.88 21.19
N ASP A 390 14.11 19.09 21.10
CA ASP A 390 13.07 19.28 20.09
C ASP A 390 12.29 20.59 20.30
N ARG A 391 12.32 21.16 21.51
CA ARG A 391 11.74 22.48 21.86
C ARG A 391 12.72 23.65 21.65
N GLY A 392 13.93 23.40 21.15
CA GLY A 392 14.95 24.42 20.89
C GLY A 392 15.79 24.82 22.11
N GLY A 393 15.68 24.12 23.23
CA GLY A 393 16.51 24.35 24.41
C GLY A 393 17.93 23.82 24.19
N ARG A 394 18.93 24.69 24.24
CA ARG A 394 20.34 24.30 24.40
C ARG A 394 20.71 24.44 25.86
N THR A 395 21.17 23.37 26.51
CA THR A 395 21.76 23.50 27.85
C THR A 395 23.15 24.13 27.71
N GLU A 396 23.27 25.43 28.00
CA GLU A 396 24.57 26.05 28.25
C GLU A 396 25.21 25.38 29.47
N GLY A 397 26.46 24.96 29.31
CA GLY A 397 27.16 24.10 30.26
C GLY A 397 27.19 24.64 31.69
N ARG A 398 26.51 23.95 32.60
CA ARG A 398 26.83 23.91 34.03
C ARG A 398 27.12 22.47 34.43
N GLY A 399 28.40 22.12 34.39
CA GLY A 399 28.96 20.92 35.01
C GLY A 399 30.23 21.34 35.74
N SER A 400 30.26 21.10 37.05
CA SER A 400 31.31 21.47 37.99
C SER A 400 32.71 21.05 37.55
N GLU A 401 33.67 21.93 37.78
CA GLU A 401 35.11 21.67 37.69
C GLU A 401 35.50 20.53 38.62
N THR A 402 36.35 19.64 38.13
CA THR A 402 37.18 18.79 39.00
C THR A 402 38.63 19.14 38.71
N GLU A 403 39.29 19.67 39.72
CA GLU A 403 40.74 19.81 39.84
C GLU A 403 41.39 18.43 39.74
N ASP A 404 42.27 18.26 38.75
CA ASP A 404 43.60 17.68 38.96
C ASP A 404 44.32 17.58 37.62
N GLY A 405 45.31 18.47 37.46
CA GLY A 405 46.22 18.49 36.35
C GLY A 405 47.16 17.30 36.37
N GLY A 406 47.24 16.57 35.25
CA GLY A 406 48.26 15.55 35.01
C GLY A 406 48.36 15.24 33.52
N ILE A 407 49.52 15.57 32.93
CA ILE A 407 49.84 15.41 31.52
C ILE A 407 50.33 13.98 31.25
N LEU A 408 49.84 13.34 30.18
CA LEU A 408 50.62 12.35 29.44
C LEU A 408 50.73 12.79 27.98
N GLN A 409 51.98 12.96 27.54
CA GLN A 409 52.36 13.46 26.23
C GLN A 409 51.89 12.53 25.11
N GLY A 410 51.30 13.14 24.07
CA GLY A 410 50.93 12.43 22.85
C GLY A 410 52.17 11.98 22.08
N ILE A 411 52.39 10.67 21.98
CA ILE A 411 53.27 10.11 20.96
C ILE A 411 52.47 10.03 19.66
N ASN A 412 52.76 10.98 18.77
CA ASN A 412 52.30 10.99 17.40
C ASN A 412 52.94 9.81 16.64
N ARG A 413 52.14 8.93 16.03
CA ARG A 413 52.63 7.99 15.01
C ARG A 413 51.68 7.97 13.80
N PRO A 414 52.16 8.35 12.60
CA PRO A 414 51.38 8.27 11.38
C PRO A 414 51.16 6.81 10.95
N ARG A 415 49.98 6.53 10.41
CA ARG A 415 49.61 5.22 9.85
C ARG A 415 50.46 4.89 8.63
N ARG A 416 51.28 3.83 8.70
CA ARG A 416 51.82 3.17 7.51
C ARG A 416 50.74 2.29 6.88
N THR A 417 50.37 2.63 5.66
CA THR A 417 49.75 1.73 4.68
C THR A 417 50.85 0.79 4.18
N VAL A 418 50.66 -0.52 4.29
CA VAL A 418 51.34 -1.50 3.43
C VAL A 418 50.30 -2.53 3.01
N ILE A 419 49.89 -2.44 1.75
CA ILE A 419 49.39 -3.58 0.98
C ILE A 419 50.64 -4.23 0.41
N LYS A 420 50.85 -5.52 0.67
CA LYS A 420 51.74 -6.35 -0.15
C LYS A 420 50.85 -7.19 -1.05
N LEU A 421 51.15 -7.10 -2.35
CA LEU A 421 50.78 -8.06 -3.39
C LEU A 421 51.31 -9.45 -3.03
#